data_AF-A0A6A7KVG9-F1
#
_entry.id   AF-A0A6A7KVG9-F1
#
_cell.length_a   1.000
_cell.length_b   1.000
_cell.length_c   1.000
_cell.angle_alpha   90.00
_cell.angle_beta   90.00
_cell.angle_gamma   90.00
#
_symmetry.space_group_name_H-M   'P 1'
#
loop_
_entity.id
_entity.type
_entity.pdbx_description
1 polymer ?
#
loop_
_entity_poly.entity_id
_entity_poly.type
_entity_poly.pdbx_seq_one_letter_code
_entity_poly.pdbx_strand_id
1 'polypeptide(L)' 'MRPDEDGVIVEMIGIGRYVKVTAVDTRSGIEASIVGDPRRGERALREAAVRKLRYVMAKKTKA' A
#
# COMPACT_ATOMS: atom_id res chain seq x y z
N MET A 1 -1.74 7.44 -14.66
CA MET A 1 -0.62 7.31 -13.72
C MET A 1 -1.09 6.39 -12.60
N ARG A 2 -0.43 5.25 -12.42
CA ARG A 2 -0.73 4.34 -11.31
C ARG A 2 -0.03 4.89 -10.06
N PRO A 3 -0.63 4.79 -8.86
CA PRO A 3 -0.09 5.39 -7.64
C PRO A 3 1.24 4.76 -7.17
N ASP A 4 1.61 3.61 -7.75
CA ASP A 4 2.77 2.77 -7.44
C ASP A 4 3.96 2.92 -8.42
N GLU A 5 3.94 3.89 -9.34
CA GLU A 5 4.96 4.03 -10.40
C GLU A 5 6.36 4.47 -9.91
N ASP A 6 6.48 4.95 -8.67
CA ASP A 6 7.73 5.51 -8.12
C ASP A 6 8.53 4.52 -7.25
N GLY A 7 8.73 3.29 -7.74
CA GLY A 7 9.50 2.28 -7.01
C GLY A 7 8.76 1.68 -5.80
N VAL A 8 7.44 1.58 -5.90
CA VAL A 8 6.61 0.87 -4.92
C VAL A 8 6.03 -0.38 -5.57
N ILE A 9 6.23 -1.54 -4.96
CA ILE A 9 5.54 -2.78 -5.33
C ILE A 9 4.24 -2.84 -4.54
N VAL A 10 3.12 -3.12 -5.21
CA VAL A 10 1.82 -3.32 -4.56
C VAL A 10 1.29 -4.72 -4.82
N GLU A 11 1.00 -5.44 -3.74
CA GLU A 11 0.35 -6.75 -3.75
C GLU A 11 -1.09 -6.62 -3.23
N MET A 12 -2.03 -7.34 -3.86
CA MET A 12 -3.42 -7.42 -3.45
C MET A 12 -3.84 -8.87 -3.30
N ILE A 13 -4.21 -9.28 -2.09
CA ILE A 13 -4.66 -10.64 -1.77
C ILE A 13 -6.09 -10.60 -1.24
N GLY A 14 -7.00 -11.32 -1.89
CA GLY A 14 -8.36 -11.53 -1.40
C GLY A 14 -8.37 -12.40 -0.15
N ILE A 15 -9.04 -11.94 0.91
CA ILE A 15 -9.23 -12.66 2.17
C ILE A 15 -10.72 -12.67 2.50
N GLY A 16 -11.43 -13.68 2.00
CA GLY A 16 -12.89 -13.78 2.12
C GLY A 16 -13.60 -12.57 1.49
N ARG A 17 -14.30 -11.79 2.31
CA ARG A 17 -15.03 -10.58 1.88
C ARG A 17 -14.16 -9.32 1.79
N TYR A 18 -12.89 -9.42 2.17
CA TYR A 18 -11.97 -8.29 2.22
C TYR A 18 -10.81 -8.51 1.25
N VAL A 19 -10.05 -7.45 1.01
CA VAL A 19 -8.77 -7.53 0.30
C VAL A 19 -7.70 -6.89 1.17
N LYS A 20 -6.60 -7.62 1.39
CA LYS A 20 -5.37 -7.07 1.95
C LYS A 20 -4.57 -6.48 0.82
N VAL A 21 -4.12 -5.24 1.00
CA VAL A 21 -3.23 -4.56 0.05
C VAL A 21 -1.95 -4.20 0.77
N THR A 22 -0.82 -4.66 0.25
CA THR A 22 0.52 -4.40 0.79
C THR A 22 1.28 -3.54 -0.20
N ALA A 23 1.83 -2.43 0.27
CA ALA A 23 2.74 -1.58 -0.49
C ALA A 23 4.16 -1.68 0.09
N VAL A 24 5.16 -1.88 -0.76
CA VAL A 24 6.57 -2.08 -0.40
C VAL A 24 7.44 -1.10 -1.18
N ASP A 25 8.23 -0.27 -0.49
CA ASP A 25 9.24 0.58 -1.14
C ASP A 25 10.47 -0.27 -1.49
N THR A 26 10.84 -0.30 -2.77
CA THR A 26 11.90 -1.20 -3.28
C THR A 26 13.30 -0.82 -2.83
N ARG A 27 13.51 0.42 -2.37
CA ARG A 27 14.83 0.94 -1.98
C ARG A 27 15.13 0.68 -0.51
N SER A 28 14.16 0.93 0.35
CA SER A 28 14.30 0.79 1.81
C SER A 28 13.82 -0.55 2.34
N GLY A 29 13.03 -1.31 1.56
CA GLY A 29 12.36 -2.54 2.01
C GLY A 29 11.24 -2.28 3.03
N ILE A 30 10.89 -1.02 3.30
CA ILE A 30 9.79 -0.69 4.20
C ILE A 30 8.48 -1.09 3.52
N GLU A 31 7.63 -1.79 4.28
CA GLU A 31 6.30 -2.19 3.84
C GLU A 31 5.19 -1.62 4.74
N ALA A 32 4.01 -1.48 4.16
CA ALA A 32 2.80 -1.18 4.90
C ALA A 32 1.58 -1.83 4.23
N SER A 33 0.72 -2.45 5.04
CA SER A 33 -0.53 -3.05 4.56
C SER A 33 -1.78 -2.32 5.05
N ILE A 34 -2.84 -2.42 4.26
CA ILE A 34 -4.21 -2.09 4.63
C ILE A 34 -5.13 -3.28 4.35
N VAL A 35 -6.32 -3.27 4.96
CA VAL A 35 -7.42 -4.17 4.61
C VAL A 35 -8.61 -3.30 4.24
N GLY A 36 -9.29 -3.63 3.13
CA GLY A 36 -10.42 -2.85 2.63
C GLY A 36 -11.51 -3.71 1.98
N ASP A 37 -12.63 -3.06 1.69
CA ASP A 37 -13.72 -3.64 0.90
C ASP A 37 -13.32 -3.66 -0.59
N PRO A 38 -13.32 -4.81 -1.28
CA PRO A 38 -12.98 -4.90 -2.71
C PRO A 38 -13.88 -4.03 -3.59
N ARG A 39 -15.11 -3.69 -3.16
CA ARG A 39 -16.04 -2.81 -3.87
C ARG A 39 -15.59 -1.36 -3.94
N ARG A 40 -14.61 -0.94 -3.12
CA ARG A 40 -13.99 0.39 -3.23
C ARG A 40 -13.17 0.56 -4.50
N GLY A 41 -12.85 -0.54 -5.18
CA GLY A 41 -12.11 -0.55 -6.43
C GLY A 41 -10.60 -0.56 -6.22
N GLU A 42 -9.89 -1.16 -7.17
CA GLU A 42 -8.45 -1.41 -7.11
C GLU A 42 -7.64 -0.13 -6.90
N ARG A 43 -7.90 0.92 -7.71
CA ARG A 43 -7.17 2.19 -7.64
C ARG A 43 -7.23 2.82 -6.24
N ALA A 44 -8.41 2.89 -5.64
CA ALA A 44 -8.60 3.52 -4.33
C ALA A 44 -7.86 2.76 -3.22
N LEU A 45 -7.85 1.41 -3.31
CA LEU A 45 -7.14 0.57 -2.36
C LEU A 45 -5.62 0.70 -2.53
N ARG A 46 -5.11 0.73 -3.77
CA ARG A 46 -3.69 1.00 -4.05
C ARG A 46 -3.24 2.36 -3.50
N GLU A 47 -4.00 3.42 -3.78
CA GLU A 47 -3.72 4.78 -3.27
C GLU A 47 -3.68 4.83 -1.74
N ALA A 48 -4.61 4.13 -1.08
CA ALA A 48 -4.63 4.05 0.38
C ALA A 48 -3.42 3.29 0.95
N ALA A 49 -2.98 2.21 0.31
CA ALA A 49 -1.79 1.46 0.70
C ALA A 49 -0.51 2.30 0.52
N VAL A 50 -0.34 2.97 -0.62
CA VAL A 50 0.81 3.87 -0.88
C VAL A 50 0.83 5.03 0.10
N ARG A 51 -0.32 5.63 0.42
CA ARG A 51 -0.41 6.71 1.43
C ARG A 51 0.03 6.22 2.82
N LYS A 52 -0.37 5.01 3.21
CA LYS A 52 0.05 4.38 4.46
C LYS A 52 1.57 4.11 4.47
N LEU A 53 2.12 3.59 3.37
CA LEU A 53 3.56 3.38 3.23
C LEU A 53 4.35 4.68 3.43
N ARG A 54 3.97 5.76 2.73
CA ARG A 54 4.61 7.09 2.87
C ARG A 54 4.56 7.59 4.31
N TYR A 55 3.44 7.40 5.01
CA TYR A 55 3.32 7.75 6.42
C TYR A 55 4.29 6.96 7.31
N VAL A 56 4.41 5.64 7.10
CA VAL A 56 5.33 4.77 7.87
C VAL A 56 6.78 5.16 7.62
N MET A 57 7.17 5.39 6.35
CA MET A 57 8.51 5.85 5.99
C MET A 57 8.84 7.18 6.67
N ALA A 58 7.93 8.17 6.58
CA ALA A 58 8.12 9.47 7.22
C ALA A 58 8.21 9.37 8.75
N LYS A 59 7.49 8.43 9.37
CA LYS A 59 7.58 8.16 10.81
C LYS A 59 8.93 7.54 11.20
N LYS A 60 9.48 6.64 10.37
CA LYS A 60 10.77 5.99 10.62
C LYS A 60 11.96 6.91 10.41
N THR A 61 11.92 7.83 9.45
CA THR A 61 13.00 8.81 9.23
C THR A 61 13.13 9.83 10.38
N LYS A 62 12.06 10.02 11.17
CA LYS A 62 12.03 10.96 12.30
C LYS A 62 12.38 10.32 13.65
N ALA A 63 12.66 9.02 13.69
CA ALA A 63 13.04 8.26 14.88
C ALA A 63 14.54 8.00 14.87
#